data_AF-A0A8D8CNX4-F1
#
_entry.id   AF-A0A8D8CNX4-F1
#
_cell.length_a   1.000
_cell.length_b   1.000
_cell.length_c   1.000
_cell.angle_alpha   90.00
_cell.angle_beta   90.00
_cell.angle_gamma   90.00
#
_symmetry.space_group_name_H-M   'P 1'
#
loop_
_entity.id
_entity.type
_entity.pdbx_description
1 polymer ?
#
loop_
_entity_poly.entity_id
_entity_poly.type
_entity_poly.pdbx_seq_one_letter_code
_entity_poly.pdbx_strand_id
1 'polypeptide(L)'
;MKKIRPGWHEYQGESEFLHHSYAVGGCRHVSYTCICGAGSNSAILHYGHAGSPNDRLIEDGDMCLFDMGANYGGYTSDITCSFPVNGKFSADQKLIYEAVLAARDAVCGSAREGACWVEMHRLANRVMLEALKAGGLLQGEVEDMMAAGLNAIFQPHGLGHFLGLDVHDVGGYLAHCPERPAE
;
A
#
# COMPACT_ATOMS: atom_id res chain seq x y z
N MET A 1 -8.98 8.41 -8.67
CA MET A 1 -10.24 7.66 -8.56
C MET A 1 -11.37 8.18 -9.46
N LYS A 2 -11.97 9.36 -9.24
CA LYS A 2 -13.17 9.80 -10.00
C LYS A 2 -13.03 9.89 -11.53
N LYS A 3 -11.81 10.05 -12.04
CA LYS A 3 -11.54 10.24 -13.47
C LYS A 3 -11.11 8.97 -14.18
N ILE A 4 -10.45 8.03 -13.51
CA ILE A 4 -9.88 6.86 -14.20
C ILE A 4 -10.98 5.88 -14.61
N ARG A 5 -10.78 5.17 -15.72
CA ARG A 5 -11.76 4.24 -16.31
C ARG A 5 -11.06 3.19 -17.16
N PRO A 6 -11.72 2.06 -17.45
CA PRO A 6 -11.23 1.10 -18.44
C PRO A 6 -10.84 1.76 -19.77
N GLY A 7 -9.78 1.26 -20.40
CA GLY A 7 -9.23 1.78 -21.65
C GLY A 7 -8.21 2.93 -21.46
N TRP A 8 -7.94 3.34 -20.22
CA TRP A 8 -6.82 4.22 -19.91
C TRP A 8 -5.53 3.45 -19.77
N HIS A 9 -4.40 4.08 -20.05
CA HIS A 9 -3.10 3.59 -19.58
C HIS A 9 -2.85 4.09 -18.17
N GLU A 10 -2.08 3.33 -17.39
CA GLU A 10 -1.69 3.66 -16.02
C GLU A 10 -1.05 5.06 -15.90
N TYR A 11 -0.17 5.45 -16.81
CA TYR A 11 0.48 6.77 -16.83
C TYR A 11 -0.51 7.94 -16.97
N GLN A 12 -1.72 7.71 -17.49
CA GLN A 12 -2.75 8.75 -17.54
C GLN A 12 -3.32 9.02 -16.13
N GLY A 13 -3.34 8.00 -15.27
CA GLY A 13 -3.63 8.12 -13.85
C GLY A 13 -2.56 8.92 -13.12
N GLU A 14 -1.28 8.60 -13.37
CA GLU A 14 -0.12 9.36 -12.89
C GLU A 14 -0.22 10.83 -13.31
N SER A 15 -0.38 11.09 -14.61
CA SER A 15 -0.46 12.45 -15.16
C SER A 15 -1.57 13.29 -14.51
N GLU A 16 -2.74 12.69 -14.27
CA GLU A 16 -3.86 13.37 -13.60
C GLU A 16 -3.52 13.74 -12.15
N PHE A 17 -2.86 12.85 -11.40
CA PHE A 17 -2.39 13.14 -10.05
C PHE A 17 -1.37 14.28 -10.05
N LEU A 18 -0.35 14.21 -10.89
CA LEU A 18 0.70 15.23 -11.01
C LEU A 18 0.11 16.60 -11.34
N HIS A 19 -0.80 16.63 -12.32
CA HIS A 19 -1.49 17.86 -12.72
C HIS A 19 -2.25 18.46 -11.54
N HIS A 20 -3.06 17.67 -10.83
CA HIS A 20 -3.86 18.17 -9.72
C HIS A 20 -2.99 18.63 -8.54
N SER A 21 -2.00 17.83 -8.14
CA SER A 21 -1.08 18.14 -7.05
C SER A 21 -0.35 19.46 -7.27
N TYR A 22 0.07 19.74 -8.51
CA TYR A 22 0.70 21.02 -8.81
C TYR A 22 -0.31 22.15 -9.01
N ALA A 23 -1.28 21.98 -9.90
CA ALA A 23 -2.19 23.06 -10.29
C ALA A 23 -3.11 23.53 -9.16
N VAL A 24 -3.46 22.64 -8.22
CA VAL A 24 -4.36 22.95 -7.09
C VAL A 24 -3.61 22.98 -5.77
N GLY A 25 -2.73 22.00 -5.53
CA GLY A 25 -1.98 21.89 -4.27
C GLY A 25 -0.71 22.74 -4.20
N GLY A 26 -0.24 23.28 -5.33
CA GLY A 26 1.04 24.01 -5.40
C GLY A 26 2.27 23.12 -5.26
N CYS A 27 2.11 21.80 -5.28
CA CYS A 27 3.20 20.85 -5.14
C CYS A 27 3.92 20.66 -6.48
N ARG A 28 5.02 21.39 -6.68
CA ARG A 28 5.79 21.32 -7.94
C ARG A 28 6.49 19.98 -8.14
N HIS A 29 6.84 19.28 -7.06
CA HIS A 29 7.58 18.02 -7.11
C HIS A 29 6.76 16.88 -6.51
N VAL A 30 7.07 15.66 -6.95
CA VAL A 30 6.61 14.42 -6.33
C VAL A 30 7.57 14.01 -5.21
N SER A 31 7.08 13.20 -4.28
CA SER A 31 7.90 12.62 -3.23
C SER A 31 8.70 11.41 -3.71
N TYR A 32 8.19 10.68 -4.69
CA TYR A 32 8.80 9.50 -5.32
C TYR A 32 8.14 9.27 -6.70
N THR A 33 8.71 8.37 -7.50
CA THR A 33 8.12 7.96 -8.77
C THR A 33 6.73 7.36 -8.53
N CYS A 34 5.70 7.89 -9.19
CA CYS A 34 4.33 7.43 -9.00
C CYS A 34 4.17 5.97 -9.42
N ILE A 35 3.48 5.18 -8.60
CA ILE A 35 3.20 3.77 -8.85
C ILE A 35 1.72 3.68 -9.22
N CYS A 36 1.43 3.41 -10.49
CA CYS A 36 0.07 3.25 -10.97
C CYS A 36 -0.16 1.82 -11.43
N GLY A 37 -0.19 0.85 -10.51
CA GLY A 37 -0.35 -0.56 -10.87
C GLY A 37 -1.82 -0.94 -11.11
N ALA A 38 -2.15 -1.53 -12.26
CA ALA A 38 -3.44 -2.12 -12.55
C ALA A 38 -3.33 -3.62 -12.88
N GLY A 39 -4.36 -4.39 -12.52
CA GLY A 39 -4.36 -5.84 -12.70
C GLY A 39 -3.20 -6.48 -11.93
N SER A 40 -2.44 -7.37 -12.56
CA SER A 40 -1.27 -8.01 -11.91
C SER A 40 -0.15 -7.03 -11.54
N ASN A 41 -0.07 -5.85 -12.14
CA ASN A 41 0.95 -4.86 -11.80
C ASN A 41 0.78 -4.32 -10.37
N SER A 42 -0.43 -4.41 -9.80
CA SER A 42 -0.67 -4.03 -8.40
C SER A 42 0.04 -4.93 -7.39
N ALA A 43 0.59 -6.08 -7.82
CA ALA A 43 1.39 -6.98 -6.98
C ALA A 43 2.90 -6.65 -7.02
N ILE A 44 3.34 -5.71 -7.87
CA ILE A 44 4.74 -5.27 -7.96
C ILE A 44 4.92 -4.03 -7.10
N LEU A 45 5.55 -4.19 -5.94
CA LEU A 45 5.58 -3.15 -4.88
C LEU A 45 6.12 -1.79 -5.34
N HIS A 46 7.21 -1.77 -6.10
CA HIS A 46 7.79 -0.54 -6.68
C HIS A 46 7.67 -0.53 -8.21
N TYR A 47 6.46 -0.78 -8.72
CA TYR A 47 6.12 -0.58 -10.14
C TYR A 47 6.25 0.92 -10.54
N GLY A 48 6.20 1.25 -11.82
CA GLY A 48 6.26 2.64 -12.32
C GLY A 48 7.67 3.19 -12.59
N HIS A 49 8.72 2.47 -12.19
CA HIS A 49 10.10 2.82 -12.56
C HIS A 49 10.34 2.66 -14.07
N ALA A 50 11.48 3.16 -14.58
CA ALA A 50 11.77 3.19 -16.02
C ALA A 50 11.75 1.84 -16.76
N GLY A 51 11.89 0.71 -16.05
CA GLY A 51 11.78 -0.64 -16.63
C GLY A 51 10.36 -1.19 -16.69
N SER A 52 9.43 -0.56 -15.96
CA SER A 52 8.01 -0.92 -15.86
C SER A 52 7.16 0.36 -15.76
N PRO A 53 7.10 1.19 -16.82
CA PRO A 53 6.91 2.64 -16.71
C PRO A 53 5.43 3.08 -16.72
N ASN A 54 4.55 2.42 -15.97
CA ASN A 54 3.11 2.72 -15.93
C ASN A 54 2.46 2.67 -17.33
N ASP A 55 2.84 1.72 -18.17
CA ASP A 55 2.44 1.66 -19.59
C ASP A 55 1.38 0.59 -19.89
N ARG A 56 0.84 -0.10 -18.88
CA ARG A 56 -0.21 -1.10 -19.13
C ARG A 56 -1.54 -0.40 -19.39
N LEU A 57 -2.29 -0.94 -20.37
CA LEU A 57 -3.70 -0.62 -20.56
C LEU A 57 -4.53 -1.19 -19.41
N ILE A 58 -5.32 -0.36 -18.77
CA ILE A 58 -6.24 -0.73 -17.69
C ILE A 58 -7.51 -1.32 -18.29
N GLU A 59 -7.84 -2.54 -17.89
CA GLU A 59 -8.96 -3.31 -18.42
C GLU A 59 -10.17 -3.24 -17.49
N ASP A 60 -11.37 -3.47 -18.02
CA ASP A 60 -12.57 -3.55 -17.19
C ASP A 60 -12.46 -4.73 -16.22
N GLY A 61 -12.82 -4.49 -14.96
CA GLY A 61 -12.68 -5.46 -13.88
C GLY A 61 -11.31 -5.47 -13.18
N ASP A 62 -10.31 -4.71 -13.66
CA ASP A 62 -9.03 -4.61 -12.96
C ASP A 62 -9.18 -3.95 -11.57
N MET A 63 -8.41 -4.47 -10.61
CA MET A 63 -8.02 -3.69 -9.43
C MET A 63 -6.89 -2.74 -9.81
N CYS A 64 -6.98 -1.50 -9.35
CA CYS A 64 -5.88 -0.55 -9.34
C CYS A 64 -5.32 -0.44 -7.92
N LEU A 65 -4.00 -0.34 -7.80
CA LEU A 65 -3.27 0.09 -6.61
C LEU A 65 -2.39 1.27 -7.01
N PHE A 66 -2.79 2.44 -6.55
CA PHE A 66 -2.17 3.70 -6.91
C PHE A 66 -1.46 4.25 -5.69
N ASP A 67 -0.14 4.25 -5.73
CA ASP A 67 0.75 4.75 -4.69
C ASP A 67 1.44 6.02 -5.19
N MET A 68 1.00 7.17 -4.66
CA MET A 68 1.42 8.47 -5.17
C MET A 68 1.46 9.54 -4.09
N GLY A 69 2.58 10.27 -4.06
CA GLY A 69 2.89 11.27 -3.05
C GLY A 69 3.40 12.58 -3.65
N ALA A 70 2.94 13.70 -3.09
CA ALA A 70 3.37 15.04 -3.48
C ALA A 70 4.34 15.64 -2.43
N ASN A 71 5.31 16.43 -2.88
CA ASN A 71 6.21 17.17 -2.01
C ASN A 71 5.80 18.65 -1.92
N TYR A 72 5.74 19.17 -0.70
CA TYR A 72 5.44 20.58 -0.44
C TYR A 72 6.35 21.15 0.65
N GLY A 73 7.05 22.24 0.34
CA GLY A 73 7.94 22.89 1.30
C GLY A 73 9.08 21.99 1.81
N GLY A 74 9.45 20.95 1.05
CA GLY A 74 10.45 19.95 1.44
C GLY A 74 9.86 18.72 2.12
N TYR A 75 8.64 18.79 2.66
CA TYR A 75 7.98 17.64 3.27
C TYR A 75 7.31 16.76 2.23
N THR A 76 7.34 15.45 2.49
CA THR A 76 6.76 14.42 1.64
C THR A 76 5.36 14.02 2.10
N SER A 77 4.59 13.47 1.17
CA SER A 77 3.38 12.70 1.44
C SER A 77 3.50 11.36 0.74
N ASP A 78 2.82 10.36 1.28
CA ASP A 78 2.87 8.98 0.79
C ASP A 78 1.51 8.33 1.06
N ILE A 79 0.76 8.05 0.00
CA ILE A 79 -0.62 7.56 0.10
C ILE A 79 -0.85 6.53 -0.99
N THR A 80 -1.21 5.33 -0.56
CA THR A 80 -1.70 4.27 -1.42
C THR A 80 -3.24 4.20 -1.40
N CYS A 81 -3.86 4.12 -2.57
CA CYS A 81 -5.29 3.88 -2.74
C CYS A 81 -5.53 2.67 -3.66
N SER A 82 -6.29 1.68 -3.18
CA SER A 82 -6.68 0.52 -3.97
C SER A 82 -8.18 0.52 -4.27
N PHE A 83 -8.57 0.29 -5.52
CA PHE A 83 -9.97 0.37 -5.97
C PHE A 83 -10.19 -0.36 -7.30
N PRO A 84 -11.40 -0.88 -7.58
CA PRO A 84 -11.74 -1.43 -8.89
C PRO A 84 -11.92 -0.28 -9.89
N VAL A 85 -11.29 -0.38 -11.06
CA VAL A 85 -11.31 0.72 -12.05
C VAL A 85 -12.72 1.05 -12.56
N ASN A 86 -13.62 0.05 -12.58
CA ASN A 86 -15.00 0.21 -13.00
C ASN A 86 -15.94 0.66 -11.87
N GLY A 87 -15.40 0.92 -10.68
CA GLY A 87 -16.14 1.44 -9.53
C GLY A 87 -16.97 0.40 -8.77
N LYS A 88 -16.89 -0.89 -9.11
CA LYS A 88 -17.62 -1.95 -8.42
C LYS A 88 -16.71 -3.13 -8.08
N PHE A 89 -16.59 -3.42 -6.78
CA PHE A 89 -15.84 -4.59 -6.32
C PHE A 89 -16.57 -5.88 -6.73
N SER A 90 -15.81 -6.85 -7.25
CA SER A 90 -16.23 -8.25 -7.26
C SER A 90 -16.20 -8.84 -5.84
N ALA A 91 -16.75 -10.04 -5.66
CA ALA A 91 -16.70 -10.72 -4.36
C ALA A 91 -15.26 -10.98 -3.91
N ASP A 92 -14.39 -11.47 -4.80
CA ASP A 92 -12.99 -11.75 -4.50
C ASP A 92 -12.20 -10.48 -4.21
N GLN A 93 -12.40 -9.41 -5.00
CA GLN A 93 -11.76 -8.12 -4.76
C GLN A 93 -12.16 -7.53 -3.41
N LYS A 94 -13.46 -7.63 -3.08
CA LYS A 94 -13.99 -7.16 -1.81
C LYS A 94 -13.39 -7.93 -0.63
N LEU A 95 -13.28 -9.25 -0.73
CA LEU A 95 -12.68 -10.08 0.30
C LEU A 95 -11.26 -9.62 0.64
N ILE A 96 -10.40 -9.49 -0.38
CA ILE A 96 -9.01 -9.07 -0.16
C ILE A 96 -8.95 -7.62 0.36
N TYR A 97 -9.74 -6.72 -0.21
CA TYR A 97 -9.78 -5.32 0.21
C TYR A 97 -10.19 -5.17 1.67
N GLU A 98 -11.25 -5.86 2.10
CA GLU A 98 -11.74 -5.80 3.49
C GLU A 98 -10.76 -6.44 4.48
N ALA A 99 -9.99 -7.47 4.07
CA ALA A 99 -8.93 -8.03 4.89
C ALA A 99 -7.82 -7.00 5.18
N VAL A 100 -7.37 -6.27 4.14
CA VAL A 100 -6.36 -5.20 4.30
C VAL A 100 -6.92 -4.03 5.11
N LEU A 101 -8.18 -3.63 4.85
CA LEU A 101 -8.85 -2.57 5.61
C LEU A 101 -8.93 -2.91 7.11
N ALA A 102 -9.34 -4.14 7.45
CA ALA A 102 -9.40 -4.59 8.83
C ALA A 102 -8.02 -4.54 9.52
N ALA A 103 -6.96 -4.99 8.83
CA ALA A 103 -5.60 -4.91 9.34
C ALA A 103 -5.15 -3.45 9.57
N ARG A 104 -5.41 -2.56 8.61
CA ARG A 104 -5.12 -1.12 8.72
C ARG A 104 -5.85 -0.48 9.90
N ASP A 105 -7.14 -0.78 10.07
CA ASP A 105 -7.96 -0.23 11.15
C ASP A 105 -7.49 -0.72 12.52
N ALA A 106 -7.13 -2.01 12.64
CA ALA A 106 -6.57 -2.58 13.87
C ALA A 106 -5.25 -1.93 14.28
N VAL A 107 -4.34 -1.70 13.32
CA VAL A 107 -3.09 -0.97 13.56
C VAL A 107 -3.36 0.46 14.00
N CYS A 108 -4.21 1.20 13.26
CA CYS A 108 -4.51 2.58 13.58
C CYS A 108 -5.17 2.75 14.96
N GLY A 109 -6.05 1.82 15.34
CA GLY A 109 -6.67 1.80 16.67
C GLY A 109 -5.71 1.41 17.81
N SER A 110 -4.60 0.74 17.49
CA SER A 110 -3.60 0.30 18.47
C SER A 110 -2.42 1.25 18.60
N ALA A 111 -2.24 2.16 17.64
CA ALA A 111 -1.16 3.13 17.61
C ALA A 111 -1.29 4.15 18.74
N ARG A 112 -0.30 4.17 19.64
CA ARG A 112 -0.21 5.07 20.79
C ARG A 112 1.25 5.17 21.27
N GLU A 113 1.51 6.12 22.16
CA GLU A 113 2.82 6.22 22.83
C GLU A 113 3.21 4.89 23.50
N GLY A 114 4.47 4.48 23.32
CA GLY A 114 5.02 3.23 23.86
C GLY A 114 4.65 1.95 23.09
N ALA A 115 3.83 2.03 22.04
CA ALA A 115 3.53 0.87 21.21
C ALA A 115 4.74 0.46 20.35
N CYS A 116 4.95 -0.86 20.18
CA CYS A 116 6.05 -1.41 19.39
C CYS A 116 5.64 -1.58 17.92
N TRP A 117 6.44 -1.06 16.99
CA TRP A 117 6.16 -1.14 15.55
C TRP A 117 6.18 -2.58 15.01
N VAL A 118 7.06 -3.44 15.54
CA VAL A 118 7.13 -4.87 15.18
C VAL A 118 5.85 -5.60 15.56
N GLU A 119 5.32 -5.30 16.75
CA GLU A 119 4.05 -5.87 17.22
C GLU A 119 2.88 -5.37 16.38
N MET A 120 2.92 -4.13 15.88
CA MET A 120 1.92 -3.65 14.92
C MET A 120 2.01 -4.41 13.59
N HIS A 121 3.21 -4.70 13.07
CA HIS A 121 3.38 -5.51 11.86
C HIS A 121 2.80 -6.92 12.05
N ARG A 122 3.10 -7.57 13.18
CA ARG A 122 2.53 -8.87 13.53
C ARG A 122 1.01 -8.82 13.71
N LEU A 123 0.47 -7.75 14.31
CA LEU A 123 -0.97 -7.52 14.44
C LEU A 123 -1.66 -7.43 13.08
N ALA A 124 -1.13 -6.60 12.17
CA ALA A 124 -1.68 -6.46 10.82
C ALA A 124 -1.73 -7.80 10.09
N ASN A 125 -0.63 -8.54 10.13
CA ASN A 125 -0.51 -9.86 9.52
C ASN A 125 -1.51 -10.86 10.09
N ARG A 126 -1.67 -10.90 11.42
CA ARG A 126 -2.64 -11.76 12.09
C ARG A 126 -4.07 -11.45 11.65
N VAL A 127 -4.47 -10.18 11.71
CA VAL A 127 -5.83 -9.75 11.33
C VAL A 127 -6.11 -10.05 9.86
N MET A 128 -5.13 -9.85 8.98
CA MET A 128 -5.24 -10.21 7.58
C MET A 128 -5.47 -11.72 7.41
N LEU A 129 -4.66 -12.58 8.04
CA LEU A 129 -4.82 -14.03 7.94
C LEU A 129 -6.15 -14.53 8.52
N GLU A 130 -6.61 -13.94 9.63
CA GLU A 130 -7.93 -14.22 10.21
C GLU A 130 -9.06 -13.89 9.24
N ALA A 131 -9.00 -12.71 8.59
CA ALA A 131 -9.99 -12.30 7.61
C ALA A 131 -9.99 -13.19 6.37
N LEU A 132 -8.80 -13.58 5.86
CA LEU A 132 -8.67 -14.48 4.72
C LEU A 132 -9.14 -15.91 5.05
N LYS A 133 -8.91 -16.40 6.29
CA LYS A 133 -9.48 -17.65 6.79
C LYS A 133 -11.00 -17.58 6.87
N ALA A 134 -11.55 -16.50 7.44
CA ALA A 134 -12.99 -16.31 7.56
C ALA A 134 -13.69 -16.21 6.19
N GLY A 135 -13.02 -15.63 5.18
CA GLY A 135 -13.47 -15.61 3.80
C GLY A 135 -13.31 -16.92 3.03
N GLY A 136 -12.74 -17.95 3.65
CA GLY A 136 -12.57 -19.28 3.05
C GLY A 136 -11.37 -19.43 2.11
N LEU A 137 -10.50 -18.41 2.00
CA LEU A 137 -9.27 -18.49 1.18
C LEU A 137 -8.18 -19.33 1.86
N LEU A 138 -8.10 -19.25 3.19
CA LEU A 138 -7.12 -19.99 3.99
C LEU A 138 -7.80 -21.04 4.88
N GLN A 139 -7.07 -22.11 5.19
CA GLN A 139 -7.53 -23.21 6.06
C GLN A 139 -6.45 -23.54 7.09
N GLY A 140 -6.87 -23.97 8.29
CA GLY A 140 -5.98 -24.26 9.42
C GLY A 140 -5.97 -23.16 10.49
N GLU A 141 -5.06 -23.25 11.46
CA GLU A 141 -4.97 -22.30 12.57
C GLU A 141 -4.03 -21.13 12.26
N VAL A 142 -4.43 -19.92 12.67
CA VAL A 142 -3.69 -18.68 12.36
C VAL A 142 -2.33 -18.66 13.04
N GLU A 143 -2.20 -19.24 14.24
CA GLU A 143 -0.90 -19.38 14.90
C GLU A 143 0.08 -20.23 14.08
N ASP A 144 -0.39 -21.33 13.50
CA ASP A 144 0.44 -22.20 12.64
C ASP A 144 0.85 -21.46 11.37
N MET A 145 -0.07 -20.67 10.78
CA MET A 145 0.23 -19.83 9.61
C MET A 145 1.30 -18.78 9.90
N MET A 146 1.20 -18.10 11.05
CA MET A 146 2.19 -17.11 11.50
C MET A 146 3.54 -17.76 11.77
N ALA A 147 3.56 -18.91 12.45
CA ALA A 147 4.79 -19.65 12.74
C ALA A 147 5.48 -20.17 11.46
N ALA A 148 4.70 -20.49 10.42
CA ALA A 148 5.22 -20.89 9.12
C ALA A 148 5.65 -19.70 8.21
N GLY A 149 5.43 -18.45 8.64
CA GLY A 149 5.75 -17.26 7.85
C GLY A 149 4.81 -17.02 6.67
N LEU A 150 3.60 -17.59 6.67
CA LEU A 150 2.64 -17.44 5.57
C LEU A 150 2.26 -15.98 5.33
N ASN A 151 2.24 -15.16 6.38
CA ASN A 151 2.01 -13.72 6.27
C ASN A 151 3.00 -13.03 5.32
N ALA A 152 4.28 -13.42 5.32
CA ALA A 152 5.30 -12.80 4.48
C ALA A 152 5.12 -13.12 2.98
N ILE A 153 4.35 -14.16 2.64
CA ILE A 153 3.96 -14.46 1.25
C ILE A 153 2.95 -13.43 0.74
N PHE A 154 2.02 -12.99 1.60
CA PHE A 154 0.98 -12.01 1.25
C PHE A 154 1.42 -10.57 1.44
N GLN A 155 2.23 -10.29 2.47
CA GLN A 155 2.81 -8.98 2.74
C GLN A 155 4.34 -9.11 2.92
N PRO A 156 5.11 -9.11 1.82
CA PRO A 156 6.57 -9.28 1.88
C PRO A 156 7.34 -8.01 2.30
N HIS A 157 6.65 -6.89 2.51
CA HIS A 157 7.23 -5.62 2.93
C HIS A 157 6.91 -5.29 4.40
N GLY A 158 7.69 -4.37 4.96
CA GLY A 158 7.40 -3.80 6.28
C GLY A 158 6.01 -3.16 6.32
N LEU A 159 5.41 -3.09 7.50
CA LEU A 159 4.09 -2.47 7.69
C LEU A 159 4.06 -0.99 7.26
N GLY A 160 5.20 -0.31 7.39
CA GLY A 160 5.40 1.08 7.01
C GLY A 160 6.70 1.62 7.59
N HIS A 161 6.91 2.92 7.46
CA HIS A 161 8.15 3.63 7.78
C HIS A 161 7.87 5.03 8.33
N PHE A 162 8.92 5.70 8.82
CA PHE A 162 8.85 7.13 9.10
C PHE A 162 8.72 7.93 7.80
N LEU A 163 8.07 9.09 7.92
CA LEU A 163 7.74 9.99 6.81
C LEU A 163 8.04 11.42 7.27
N GLY A 164 8.76 12.18 6.44
CA GLY A 164 9.12 13.56 6.74
C GLY A 164 9.72 14.27 5.54
N LEU A 165 10.96 14.72 5.64
CA LEU A 165 11.63 15.41 4.53
C LEU A 165 12.01 14.43 3.40
N ASP A 166 12.33 13.19 3.76
CA ASP A 166 12.40 12.06 2.83
C ASP A 166 11.16 11.18 3.00
N VAL A 167 10.77 10.47 1.93
CA VAL A 167 9.59 9.57 1.98
C VAL A 167 9.85 8.39 2.91
N HIS A 168 11.05 7.83 2.83
CA HIS A 168 11.60 6.92 3.83
C HIS A 168 12.51 7.74 4.75
N ASP A 169 11.91 8.36 5.77
CA ASP A 169 12.61 9.34 6.59
C ASP A 169 13.63 8.70 7.55
N VAL A 170 14.54 9.54 8.03
CA VAL A 170 15.64 9.12 8.90
C VAL A 170 15.18 8.69 10.30
N GLY A 171 16.08 8.03 11.05
CA GLY A 171 15.89 7.78 12.49
C GLY A 171 15.26 6.44 12.87
N GLY A 172 14.94 5.58 11.90
CA GLY A 172 14.35 4.25 12.18
C GLY A 172 15.22 3.33 13.03
N TYR A 173 16.56 3.40 12.86
CA TYR A 173 17.52 2.49 13.51
C TYR A 173 18.76 3.23 14.03
N LEU A 174 18.57 4.11 15.02
CA LEU A 174 19.66 4.80 15.68
C LEU A 174 20.29 3.93 16.77
N ALA A 175 21.55 4.19 17.13
CA ALA A 175 22.28 3.42 18.15
C ALA A 175 21.64 3.43 19.55
N HIS A 176 20.75 4.38 19.84
CA HIS A 176 20.01 4.49 21.11
C HIS A 176 18.53 4.08 20.99
N CYS A 177 18.12 3.59 19.81
CA CYS A 177 16.78 3.08 19.54
C CYS A 177 16.82 1.53 19.51
N PRO A 178 15.66 0.86 19.52
CA PRO A 178 15.60 -0.58 19.31
C PRO A 178 16.35 -1.01 18.04
N GLU A 179 17.03 -2.14 18.12
CA GLU A 179 17.76 -2.70 16.98
C GLU A 179 16.82 -3.04 15.82
N ARG A 180 17.37 -3.08 14.61
CA ARG A 180 16.63 -3.50 13.44
C ARG A 180 16.17 -4.96 13.60
N PRO A 181 14.86 -5.24 13.51
CA PRO A 181 14.34 -6.60 13.54
C PRO A 181 14.96 -7.44 12.43
N ALA A 182 15.31 -8.68 12.74
CA ALA A 182 15.83 -9.65 11.78
C ALA A 182 14.73 -10.54 11.16
N GLU A 183 13.50 -10.36 11.62
CA GLU A 183 12.28 -11.03 11.18
C GLU A 183 11.45 -10.19 10.21
#